data_AF-A0A2T6M646-F1
#
_entry.id   AF-A0A2T6M646-F1
#
_cell.length_a   1.000
_cell.length_b   1.000
_cell.length_c   1.000
_cell.angle_alpha   90.00
_cell.angle_beta   90.00
_cell.angle_gamma   90.00
#
_symmetry.space_group_name_H-M   'P 1'
#
loop_
_entity.id
_entity.type
_entity.pdbx_description
1 polymer ?
#
loop_
_entity_poly.entity_id
_entity_poly.type
_entity_poly.pdbx_seq_one_letter_code
_entity_poly.pdbx_strand_id
1 'polypeptide(L)'
;MSQPPAGTAAGHSLSALVDAAFAWWDDAGLDGMLSDTPQSWLESDRKAAAKANAKAGNGAASFAPPPPPPAMGGLARDWPQTLDDFHAWWLETPSLPFPPARRIAPAGPTGAPLMILLPMPEADDEAGLLSGRGGKVVDGMLAALGLARDQVYCAAALPVHVPMPDWGQLRAEGLGALLAHHAALAAPQRVLILGRSGISTLLGHSLPNNAADLREFNHDGGCVPAVFAYDLAALVARPAHKAALWNRLLDWTGTDLT
;
A
#
# COMPACT_ATOMS: atom_id res chain seq x y z
N MET A 1 46.31 -16.43 87.99
CA MET A 1 45.88 -17.67 87.31
C MET A 1 44.37 -17.65 87.17
N SER A 2 43.85 -17.49 85.95
CA SER A 2 42.57 -18.04 85.47
C SER A 2 42.40 -17.66 84.00
N GLN A 3 42.63 -18.62 83.10
CA GLN A 3 42.23 -18.56 81.69
C GLN A 3 40.73 -18.85 81.59
N PRO A 4 39.98 -18.18 80.69
CA PRO A 4 38.68 -18.68 80.27
C PRO A 4 38.85 -19.90 79.33
N PRO A 5 37.91 -20.85 79.31
CA PRO A 5 38.03 -22.06 78.51
C PRO A 5 37.91 -21.76 77.00
N ALA A 6 38.71 -22.48 76.22
CA ALA A 6 38.68 -22.49 74.77
C ALA A 6 37.28 -22.92 74.28
N GLY A 7 36.59 -22.02 73.57
CA GLY A 7 35.38 -22.36 72.84
C GLY A 7 35.72 -23.30 71.69
N THR A 8 35.33 -24.56 71.82
CA THR A 8 35.37 -25.56 70.75
C THR A 8 34.46 -25.07 69.62
N ALA A 9 35.04 -24.68 68.48
CA ALA A 9 34.27 -24.42 67.27
C ALA A 9 33.62 -25.74 66.84
N ALA A 10 32.31 -25.87 67.04
CA ALA A 10 31.56 -27.02 66.58
C ALA A 10 31.58 -27.04 65.05
N GLY A 11 32.28 -28.01 64.46
CA GLY A 11 32.24 -28.23 63.03
C GLY A 11 30.82 -28.61 62.62
N HIS A 12 30.18 -27.81 61.77
CA HIS A 12 28.90 -28.19 61.17
C HIS A 12 29.10 -29.43 60.30
N SER A 13 28.19 -30.39 60.40
CA SER A 13 28.22 -31.56 59.52
C SER A 13 27.96 -31.12 58.08
N LEU A 14 28.54 -31.83 57.12
CA LEU A 14 28.35 -31.53 55.70
C LEU A 14 26.86 -31.57 55.31
N SER A 15 26.09 -32.51 55.88
CA SER A 15 24.65 -32.60 55.68
C SER A 15 23.94 -31.32 56.12
N ALA A 16 24.25 -30.81 57.32
CA ALA A 16 23.60 -29.61 57.84
C ALA A 16 23.93 -28.37 57.00
N LEU A 17 25.13 -28.30 56.42
CA LEU A 17 25.52 -27.21 55.52
C LEU A 17 24.81 -27.31 54.15
N VAL A 18 24.63 -28.52 53.63
CA VAL A 18 23.89 -28.76 52.38
C VAL A 18 22.41 -28.41 52.54
N ASP A 19 21.81 -28.83 53.65
CA ASP A 19 20.39 -28.55 53.94
C ASP A 19 20.15 -27.04 54.12
N ALA A 20 21.05 -26.35 54.84
CA ALA A 20 20.97 -24.90 55.00
C ALA A 20 21.12 -24.14 53.67
N ALA A 21 21.97 -24.64 52.76
CA ALA A 21 22.15 -24.03 51.44
C ALA A 21 20.88 -24.16 50.58
N PHE A 22 20.20 -25.32 50.60
CA PHE A 22 18.93 -25.50 49.89
C PHE A 22 17.79 -24.67 50.50
N ALA A 23 17.71 -24.59 51.84
CA ALA A 23 16.72 -23.76 52.52
C ALA A 23 16.86 -22.27 52.16
N TRP A 24 18.10 -21.78 52.01
CA TRP A 24 18.32 -20.39 51.57
C TRP A 24 17.82 -20.12 50.15
N TRP A 25 17.99 -21.07 49.23
CA TRP A 25 17.47 -20.94 47.87
C TRP A 25 15.94 -20.95 47.81
N ASP A 26 15.29 -21.73 48.69
CA ASP A 26 13.83 -21.76 48.83
C ASP A 26 13.29 -20.42 49.39
N ASP A 27 13.93 -19.88 50.43
CA ASP A 27 13.61 -18.54 50.99
C ASP A 27 13.82 -17.41 49.96
N ALA A 28 14.76 -17.60 49.02
CA ALA A 28 14.97 -16.67 47.91
C ALA A 28 13.89 -16.75 46.82
N GLY A 29 12.92 -17.67 46.95
CA GLY A 29 11.77 -17.82 46.05
C GLY A 29 12.08 -18.56 44.75
N LEU A 30 13.16 -19.35 44.70
CA LEU A 30 13.47 -20.22 43.56
C LEU A 30 12.63 -21.51 43.64
N ASP A 31 11.48 -21.47 43.00
CA ASP A 31 10.48 -22.54 42.96
C ASP A 31 10.66 -23.52 41.79
N GLY A 32 11.65 -23.30 40.92
CA GLY A 32 11.86 -24.09 39.71
C GLY A 32 13.31 -24.19 39.24
N MET A 33 13.58 -25.22 38.44
CA MET A 33 14.88 -25.41 37.77
C MET A 33 14.99 -24.44 36.60
N LEU A 34 16.00 -23.57 36.61
CA LEU A 34 16.33 -22.71 35.48
C LEU A 34 17.05 -23.55 34.40
N SER A 35 16.54 -23.49 33.17
CA SER A 35 17.19 -24.08 31.99
C SER A 35 17.68 -22.96 31.07
N ASP A 36 18.97 -22.98 30.73
CA ASP A 36 19.58 -22.05 29.77
C ASP A 36 19.20 -22.36 28.31
N THR A 37 18.53 -23.49 28.05
CA THR A 37 18.07 -23.84 26.71
C THR A 37 16.77 -23.11 26.40
N PRO A 38 16.70 -22.24 25.38
CA PRO A 38 15.50 -21.47 25.07
C PRO A 38 14.37 -22.40 24.62
N GLN A 39 13.24 -22.35 25.33
CA GLN A 39 12.09 -23.19 25.06
C GLN A 39 10.99 -22.40 24.34
N SER A 40 10.55 -22.88 23.19
CA SER A 40 9.50 -22.23 22.40
C SER A 40 8.11 -22.56 22.95
N TRP A 41 7.45 -21.55 23.54
CA TRP A 41 6.13 -21.71 24.17
C TRP A 41 5.01 -21.97 23.14
N LEU A 42 5.17 -21.53 21.89
CA LEU A 42 4.16 -21.64 20.85
C LEU A 42 4.30 -22.92 20.01
N GLU A 43 5.34 -23.71 20.22
CA GLU A 43 5.59 -24.88 19.39
C GLU A 43 4.63 -26.03 19.71
N SER A 44 4.26 -26.17 20.98
CA SER A 44 3.23 -27.08 21.46
C SER A 44 1.87 -26.74 20.83
N ASP A 45 1.50 -25.46 20.83
CA ASP A 45 0.24 -24.97 20.25
C ASP A 45 0.21 -25.12 18.73
N ARG A 46 1.32 -24.84 18.04
CA ARG A 46 1.44 -25.09 16.60
C ARG A 46 1.33 -26.58 16.26
N LYS A 47 1.96 -27.46 17.03
CA LYS A 47 1.88 -28.91 16.83
C LYS A 47 0.47 -29.44 17.11
N ALA A 48 -0.20 -28.91 18.14
CA ALA A 48 -1.59 -29.23 18.45
C ALA A 48 -2.54 -28.73 17.34
N ALA A 49 -2.36 -27.50 16.86
CA ALA A 49 -3.11 -26.92 15.74
C ALA A 49 -2.88 -27.69 14.43
N ALA A 50 -1.63 -28.07 14.13
CA ALA A 50 -1.30 -28.88 12.96
C ALA A 50 -1.93 -30.27 13.01
N LYS A 51 -1.95 -30.92 14.19
CA LYS A 51 -2.66 -32.20 14.38
C LYS A 51 -4.17 -32.07 14.30
N ALA A 52 -4.75 -30.96 14.78
CA ALA A 52 -6.18 -30.68 14.64
C ALA A 52 -6.56 -30.50 13.16
N ASN A 53 -5.76 -29.76 12.39
CA ASN A 53 -5.95 -29.59 10.95
C ASN A 53 -5.78 -30.89 10.16
N ALA A 54 -4.85 -31.77 10.58
CA ALA A 54 -4.65 -33.07 9.93
C ALA A 54 -5.75 -34.11 10.26
N LYS A 55 -6.41 -33.99 11.42
CA LYS A 55 -7.54 -34.86 11.80
C LYS A 55 -8.89 -34.41 11.21
N ALA A 56 -9.01 -33.14 10.80
CA ALA A 56 -10.15 -32.65 10.03
C ALA A 56 -10.02 -33.10 8.57
N GLY A 57 -10.10 -34.42 8.32
CA GLY A 57 -10.11 -34.96 6.96
C GLY A 57 -11.27 -34.39 6.14
N ASN A 58 -10.98 -33.96 4.90
CA ASN A 58 -11.81 -33.67 3.71
C ASN A 58 -13.35 -33.53 3.82
N GLY A 59 -13.88 -33.00 4.92
CA GLY A 59 -15.30 -32.90 5.19
C GLY A 59 -15.69 -31.62 5.92
N ALA A 60 -14.86 -30.58 5.85
CA ALA A 60 -15.37 -29.24 6.10
C ALA A 60 -16.37 -28.95 5.00
N ALA A 61 -17.65 -28.74 5.35
CA ALA A 61 -18.57 -28.05 4.47
C ALA A 61 -17.82 -26.81 3.98
N SER A 62 -17.51 -26.76 2.68
CA SER A 62 -16.90 -25.60 2.08
C SER A 62 -17.83 -24.46 2.43
N PHE A 63 -17.39 -23.60 3.36
CA PHE A 63 -17.89 -22.25 3.38
C PHE A 63 -17.48 -21.78 2.00
N ALA A 64 -18.43 -21.78 1.06
CA ALA A 64 -18.22 -21.14 -0.21
C ALA A 64 -17.64 -19.78 0.17
N PRO A 65 -16.45 -19.42 -0.34
CA PRO A 65 -15.91 -18.09 -0.09
C PRO A 65 -17.06 -17.12 -0.30
N PRO A 66 -17.33 -16.19 0.64
CA PRO A 66 -18.34 -15.18 0.39
C PRO A 66 -18.11 -14.66 -1.04
N PRO A 67 -19.18 -14.53 -1.85
CA PRO A 67 -19.02 -14.13 -3.25
C PRO A 67 -18.05 -12.95 -3.27
N PRO A 68 -17.02 -12.98 -4.13
CA PRO A 68 -16.01 -11.93 -4.14
C PRO A 68 -16.73 -10.60 -4.09
N PRO A 69 -16.30 -9.65 -3.23
CA PRO A 69 -16.95 -8.35 -3.12
C PRO A 69 -17.18 -7.82 -4.54
N PRO A 70 -18.34 -7.20 -4.80
CA PRO A 70 -18.70 -6.77 -6.15
C PRO A 70 -17.51 -5.99 -6.70
N ALA A 71 -16.90 -6.52 -7.76
CA ALA A 71 -15.75 -5.87 -8.36
C ALA A 71 -16.18 -4.44 -8.68
N MET A 72 -15.38 -3.46 -8.29
CA MET A 72 -15.61 -2.08 -8.71
C MET A 72 -15.64 -2.06 -10.23
N GLY A 73 -16.77 -1.62 -10.78
CA GLY A 73 -17.04 -1.67 -12.22
C GLY A 73 -17.78 -2.91 -12.72
N GLY A 74 -18.13 -3.87 -11.86
CA GLY A 74 -18.79 -5.10 -12.27
C GLY A 74 -17.86 -6.05 -13.04
N LEU A 75 -18.40 -6.79 -13.99
CA LEU A 75 -17.63 -7.76 -14.78
C LEU A 75 -16.94 -7.05 -15.95
N ALA A 76 -15.67 -7.38 -16.20
CA ALA A 76 -14.86 -6.72 -17.23
C ALA A 76 -15.47 -6.75 -18.65
N ARG A 77 -16.24 -7.80 -18.98
CA ARG A 77 -16.95 -7.92 -20.27
C ARG A 77 -18.05 -6.87 -20.47
N ASP A 78 -18.53 -6.27 -19.39
CA ASP A 78 -19.60 -5.27 -19.40
C ASP A 78 -19.03 -3.84 -19.37
N TRP A 79 -17.70 -3.70 -19.37
CA TRP A 79 -17.06 -2.38 -19.38
C TRP A 79 -17.24 -1.67 -20.72
N PRO A 80 -17.40 -0.34 -20.71
CA PRO A 80 -17.46 0.47 -21.91
C PRO A 80 -16.23 0.27 -22.81
N GLN A 81 -16.43 0.20 -24.12
CA GLN A 81 -15.36 -0.06 -25.09
C GLN A 81 -14.85 1.21 -25.79
N THR A 82 -15.48 2.36 -25.52
CA THR A 82 -15.05 3.66 -26.02
C THR A 82 -14.75 4.59 -24.85
N LEU A 83 -13.85 5.55 -25.06
CA LEU A 83 -13.49 6.51 -24.02
C LEU A 83 -14.69 7.37 -23.59
N ASP A 84 -15.52 7.80 -24.55
CA ASP A 84 -16.70 8.63 -24.27
C ASP A 84 -17.75 7.88 -23.45
N ASP A 85 -18.04 6.63 -23.81
CA ASP A 85 -18.95 5.78 -23.04
C ASP A 85 -18.39 5.51 -21.63
N PHE A 86 -17.06 5.37 -21.53
CA PHE A 86 -16.39 5.20 -20.24
C PHE A 86 -16.58 6.42 -19.35
N HIS A 87 -16.46 7.64 -19.87
CA HIS A 87 -16.65 8.86 -19.07
C HIS A 87 -18.07 8.94 -18.51
N ALA A 88 -19.09 8.69 -19.34
CA ALA A 88 -20.48 8.69 -18.91
C ALA A 88 -20.73 7.60 -17.86
N TRP A 89 -20.27 6.38 -18.13
CA TRP A 89 -20.40 5.25 -17.21
C TRP A 89 -19.70 5.48 -15.87
N TRP A 90 -18.50 6.06 -15.87
CA TRP A 90 -17.70 6.32 -14.66
C TRP A 90 -18.43 7.23 -13.65
N LEU A 91 -19.20 8.20 -14.16
CA LEU A 91 -19.96 9.14 -13.34
C LEU A 91 -21.27 8.53 -12.81
N GLU A 92 -21.91 7.65 -13.57
CA GLU A 92 -23.26 7.17 -13.25
C GLU A 92 -23.29 5.76 -12.66
N THR A 93 -22.24 4.96 -12.86
CA THR A 93 -22.30 3.53 -12.54
C THR A 93 -22.60 3.28 -11.06
N PRO A 94 -23.60 2.44 -10.72
CA PRO A 94 -23.93 2.11 -9.34
C PRO A 94 -22.90 1.16 -8.70
N SER A 95 -22.00 0.57 -9.49
CA SER A 95 -20.97 -0.34 -8.99
C SER A 95 -19.87 0.35 -8.18
N LEU A 96 -19.76 1.68 -8.26
CA LEU A 96 -18.80 2.44 -7.48
C LEU A 96 -19.47 2.90 -6.17
N PRO A 97 -18.83 2.68 -5.00
CA PRO A 97 -19.40 2.98 -3.69
C PRO A 97 -19.38 4.49 -3.33
N PHE A 98 -19.45 5.35 -4.35
CA PHE A 98 -19.36 6.81 -4.21
C PHE A 98 -20.58 7.48 -4.83
N PRO A 99 -21.22 8.47 -4.16
CA PRO A 99 -22.38 9.17 -4.73
C PRO A 99 -22.04 9.84 -6.07
N PRO A 100 -22.85 9.65 -7.14
CA PRO A 100 -22.62 10.26 -8.46
C PRO A 100 -22.39 11.78 -8.41
N ALA A 101 -23.19 12.49 -7.59
CA ALA A 101 -23.12 13.95 -7.44
C ALA A 101 -21.78 14.49 -6.91
N ARG A 102 -20.90 13.63 -6.37
CA ARG A 102 -19.57 14.03 -5.88
C ARG A 102 -18.44 13.61 -6.80
N ARG A 103 -18.74 12.85 -7.85
CA ARG A 103 -17.75 12.30 -8.77
C ARG A 103 -17.24 13.37 -9.71
N ILE A 104 -15.93 13.35 -9.95
CA ILE A 104 -15.25 14.27 -10.85
C ILE A 104 -14.80 13.48 -12.08
N ALA A 105 -15.15 13.99 -13.24
CA ALA A 105 -14.86 13.35 -14.51
C ALA A 105 -13.36 13.42 -14.87
N PRO A 106 -12.82 12.37 -15.51
CA PRO A 106 -11.63 12.50 -16.33
C PRO A 106 -11.83 13.55 -17.44
N ALA A 107 -10.74 14.15 -17.93
CA ALA A 107 -10.80 15.17 -18.96
C ALA A 107 -9.60 15.11 -19.90
N GLY A 108 -9.79 15.49 -21.16
CA GLY A 108 -8.74 15.59 -22.17
C GLY A 108 -8.95 14.65 -23.37
N PRO A 109 -8.08 14.74 -24.38
CA PRO A 109 -8.22 14.01 -25.62
C PRO A 109 -7.74 12.56 -25.51
N THR A 110 -8.29 11.69 -26.36
CA THR A 110 -7.72 10.37 -26.66
C THR A 110 -6.35 10.54 -27.33
N GLY A 111 -5.41 9.62 -27.11
CA GLY A 111 -4.10 9.65 -27.77
C GLY A 111 -3.17 10.76 -27.27
N ALA A 112 -3.44 11.33 -26.10
CA ALA A 112 -2.70 12.48 -25.58
C ALA A 112 -1.18 12.19 -25.47
N PRO A 113 -0.32 13.19 -25.75
CA PRO A 113 1.12 13.08 -25.55
C PRO A 113 1.50 12.78 -24.09
N LEU A 114 0.67 13.17 -23.13
CA LEU A 114 0.85 12.89 -21.72
C LEU A 114 -0.50 12.64 -21.04
N MET A 115 -0.58 11.56 -20.28
CA MET A 115 -1.62 11.34 -19.29
C MET A 115 -1.11 11.67 -17.90
N ILE A 116 -1.87 12.45 -17.12
CA ILE A 116 -1.64 12.67 -15.70
C ILE A 116 -2.64 11.84 -14.92
N LEU A 117 -2.13 10.91 -14.14
CA LEU A 117 -2.92 10.01 -13.33
C LEU A 117 -2.75 10.34 -11.84
N LEU A 118 -3.87 10.71 -11.23
CA LEU A 118 -3.98 11.02 -9.81
C LEU A 118 -4.53 9.82 -9.03
N PRO A 119 -4.24 9.69 -7.74
CA PRO A 119 -4.95 8.75 -6.87
C PRO A 119 -6.44 9.10 -6.79
N MET A 120 -6.75 10.38 -6.63
CA MET A 120 -8.08 10.93 -6.43
C MET A 120 -8.04 12.44 -6.70
N PRO A 121 -9.18 13.10 -6.93
CA PRO A 121 -9.26 14.55 -6.89
C PRO A 121 -8.77 15.11 -5.56
N GLU A 122 -8.23 16.34 -5.58
CA GLU A 122 -7.93 17.06 -4.35
C GLU A 122 -9.21 17.58 -3.69
N ALA A 123 -9.16 17.88 -2.39
CA ALA A 123 -10.31 18.40 -1.67
C ALA A 123 -10.80 19.76 -2.17
N ASP A 124 -9.95 20.53 -2.84
CA ASP A 124 -10.26 21.82 -3.46
C ASP A 124 -10.52 21.74 -4.97
N ASP A 125 -10.67 20.52 -5.53
CA ASP A 125 -11.11 20.33 -6.91
C ASP A 125 -12.64 20.38 -6.99
N GLU A 126 -13.21 21.52 -7.39
CA GLU A 126 -14.67 21.70 -7.53
C GLU A 126 -15.14 21.69 -8.98
N ALA A 127 -14.40 22.34 -9.88
CA ALA A 127 -14.80 22.49 -11.29
C ALA A 127 -14.35 21.32 -12.17
N GLY A 128 -13.46 20.46 -11.66
CA GLY A 128 -12.80 19.39 -12.41
C GLY A 128 -11.49 18.98 -11.77
N LEU A 129 -10.87 17.92 -12.29
CA LEU A 129 -9.55 17.46 -11.83
C LEU A 129 -8.49 18.56 -12.00
N LEU A 130 -7.72 18.81 -10.95
CA LEU A 130 -6.66 19.82 -10.92
C LEU A 130 -7.18 21.25 -11.13
N SER A 131 -8.37 21.56 -10.63
CA SER A 131 -8.87 22.94 -10.55
C SER A 131 -8.39 23.67 -9.29
N GLY A 132 -7.93 22.93 -8.28
CA GLY A 132 -7.40 23.45 -7.02
C GLY A 132 -5.96 23.95 -7.06
N ARG A 133 -5.36 24.13 -5.88
CA ARG A 133 -3.99 24.62 -5.71
C ARG A 133 -2.94 23.70 -6.30
N GLY A 134 -3.18 22.39 -6.24
CA GLY A 134 -2.34 21.38 -6.85
C GLY A 134 -2.25 21.54 -8.36
N GLY A 135 -3.36 21.88 -9.00
CA GLY A 135 -3.42 22.10 -10.45
C GLY A 135 -2.45 23.17 -10.93
N LYS A 136 -2.28 24.26 -10.19
CA LYS A 136 -1.31 25.32 -10.53
C LYS A 136 0.14 24.84 -10.60
N VAL A 137 0.50 23.83 -9.80
CA VAL A 137 1.84 23.21 -9.86
C VAL A 137 1.97 22.39 -11.14
N VAL A 138 0.92 21.65 -11.50
CA VAL A 138 0.85 20.88 -12.73
C VAL A 138 0.88 21.80 -13.96
N ASP A 139 0.12 22.90 -13.95
CA ASP A 139 0.09 23.87 -15.05
C ASP A 139 1.46 24.49 -15.31
N GLY A 140 2.19 24.87 -14.25
CA GLY A 140 3.55 25.36 -14.38
C GLY A 140 4.53 24.33 -14.95
N MET A 141 4.37 23.06 -14.57
CA MET A 141 5.14 21.95 -15.12
C MET A 141 4.82 21.71 -16.60
N LEU A 142 3.53 21.69 -16.96
CA LEU A 142 3.09 21.53 -18.35
C LEU A 142 3.59 22.67 -19.24
N ALA A 143 3.52 23.91 -18.76
CA ALA A 143 4.06 25.07 -19.46
C ALA A 143 5.57 24.93 -19.71
N ALA A 144 6.33 24.41 -18.73
CA ALA A 144 7.76 24.14 -18.89
C ALA A 144 8.07 23.02 -19.89
N LEU A 145 7.14 22.07 -20.07
CA LEU A 145 7.20 21.02 -21.08
C LEU A 145 6.65 21.47 -22.46
N GLY A 146 6.15 22.69 -22.58
CA GLY A 146 5.52 23.20 -23.81
C GLY A 146 4.17 22.57 -24.13
N LEU A 147 3.48 22.01 -23.13
CA LEU A 147 2.17 21.39 -23.25
C LEU A 147 1.08 22.28 -22.66
N ALA A 148 -0.07 22.33 -23.33
CA ALA A 148 -1.27 22.96 -22.81
C ALA A 148 -2.17 21.95 -22.07
N ARG A 149 -3.00 22.44 -21.14
CA ARG A 149 -3.88 21.61 -20.29
C ARG A 149 -4.90 20.80 -21.09
N ASP A 150 -5.35 21.33 -22.22
CA ASP A 150 -6.30 20.71 -23.15
C ASP A 150 -5.67 19.66 -24.07
N GLN A 151 -4.33 19.61 -24.14
CA GLN A 151 -3.59 18.60 -24.90
C GLN A 151 -3.30 17.34 -24.06
N VAL A 152 -3.42 17.43 -22.73
CA VAL A 152 -3.11 16.33 -21.83
C VAL A 152 -4.35 15.61 -21.36
N TYR A 153 -4.23 14.30 -21.15
CA TYR A 153 -5.31 13.51 -20.58
C TYR A 153 -5.18 13.46 -19.05
N CYS A 154 -6.24 13.71 -18.31
CA CYS A 154 -6.23 13.77 -16.86
C CYS A 154 -7.26 12.82 -16.29
N ALA A 155 -6.81 11.95 -15.40
CA ALA A 155 -7.64 10.95 -14.76
C ALA A 155 -7.28 10.80 -13.29
N ALA A 156 -8.21 10.24 -12.53
CA ALA A 156 -8.01 9.85 -11.15
C ALA A 156 -8.48 8.41 -10.94
N ALA A 157 -7.75 7.62 -10.15
CA ALA A 157 -8.14 6.24 -9.85
C ALA A 157 -9.46 6.19 -9.07
N LEU A 158 -9.67 7.10 -8.12
CA LEU A 158 -10.95 7.29 -7.47
C LEU A 158 -11.66 8.51 -8.06
N PRO A 159 -12.98 8.46 -8.29
CA PRO A 159 -13.73 9.60 -8.82
C PRO A 159 -13.98 10.69 -7.79
N VAL A 160 -13.74 10.44 -6.50
CA VAL A 160 -13.99 11.37 -5.39
C VAL A 160 -12.78 11.45 -4.48
N HIS A 161 -12.65 12.57 -3.77
CA HIS A 161 -11.67 12.68 -2.69
C HIS A 161 -12.08 11.78 -1.50
N VAL A 162 -11.24 10.81 -1.15
CA VAL A 162 -11.42 9.90 -0.02
C VAL A 162 -10.27 10.10 0.97
N PRO A 163 -10.54 10.49 2.23
CA PRO A 163 -9.50 10.55 3.24
C PRO A 163 -8.94 9.14 3.53
N MET A 164 -7.61 8.99 3.44
CA MET A 164 -6.89 7.76 3.80
C MET A 164 -7.50 6.48 3.20
N PRO A 165 -7.55 6.36 1.86
CA PRO A 165 -8.15 5.22 1.20
C PRO A 165 -7.32 3.95 1.42
N ASP A 166 -8.00 2.81 1.61
CA ASP A 166 -7.36 1.50 1.66
C ASP A 166 -7.10 1.00 0.22
N TRP A 167 -5.93 1.32 -0.30
CA TRP A 167 -5.53 0.92 -1.65
C TRP A 167 -5.40 -0.61 -1.82
N GLY A 168 -5.12 -1.34 -0.75
CA GLY A 168 -5.05 -2.81 -0.79
C GLY A 168 -6.42 -3.43 -1.02
N GLN A 169 -7.42 -2.93 -0.30
CA GLN A 169 -8.81 -3.31 -0.50
C GLN A 169 -9.31 -2.90 -1.89
N LEU A 170 -9.06 -1.66 -2.32
CA LEU A 170 -9.46 -1.18 -3.65
C LEU A 170 -8.86 -2.00 -4.78
N ARG A 171 -7.61 -2.47 -4.62
CA ARG A 171 -6.98 -3.42 -5.55
C ARG A 171 -7.72 -4.76 -5.57
N ALA A 172 -8.03 -5.31 -4.40
CA ALA A 172 -8.75 -6.59 -4.29
C ALA A 172 -10.16 -6.51 -4.89
N GLU A 173 -10.78 -5.33 -4.85
CA GLU A 173 -12.07 -5.04 -5.49
C GLU A 173 -11.94 -4.76 -7.01
N GLY A 174 -10.74 -4.84 -7.60
CA GLY A 174 -10.56 -4.78 -9.06
C GLY A 174 -10.27 -3.39 -9.63
N LEU A 175 -10.04 -2.37 -8.79
CA LEU A 175 -9.77 -1.01 -9.28
C LEU A 175 -8.55 -0.93 -10.20
N GLY A 176 -7.52 -1.73 -9.96
CA GLY A 176 -6.32 -1.76 -10.81
C GLY A 176 -6.62 -2.18 -12.25
N ALA A 177 -7.47 -3.19 -12.43
CA ALA A 177 -7.87 -3.65 -13.77
C ALA A 177 -8.75 -2.60 -14.47
N LEU A 178 -9.65 -1.97 -13.72
CA LEU A 178 -10.50 -0.91 -14.26
C LEU A 178 -9.68 0.32 -14.70
N LEU A 179 -8.66 0.68 -13.93
CA LEU A 179 -7.72 1.75 -14.27
C LEU A 179 -6.85 1.40 -15.49
N ALA A 180 -6.41 0.15 -15.61
CA ALA A 180 -5.71 -0.34 -16.79
C ALA A 180 -6.59 -0.24 -18.04
N HIS A 181 -7.85 -0.67 -17.94
CA HIS A 181 -8.83 -0.53 -19.02
C HIS A 181 -9.04 0.93 -19.41
N HIS A 182 -9.20 1.83 -18.44
CA HIS A 182 -9.33 3.26 -18.69
C HIS A 182 -8.13 3.83 -19.44
N ALA A 183 -6.91 3.50 -19.01
CA ALA A 183 -5.69 3.92 -19.70
C ALA A 183 -5.60 3.34 -21.12
N ALA A 184 -6.06 2.10 -21.34
CA ALA A 184 -6.12 1.50 -22.66
C ALA A 184 -7.06 2.26 -23.61
N LEU A 185 -8.22 2.70 -23.12
CA LEU A 185 -9.16 3.53 -23.88
C LEU A 185 -8.62 4.94 -24.15
N ALA A 186 -7.88 5.52 -23.19
CA ALA A 186 -7.25 6.83 -23.36
C ALA A 186 -6.06 6.79 -24.32
N ALA A 187 -5.39 5.63 -24.44
CA ALA A 187 -4.24 5.37 -25.31
C ALA A 187 -3.16 6.47 -25.28
N PRO A 188 -2.68 6.91 -24.09
CA PRO A 188 -1.69 7.97 -24.02
C PRO A 188 -0.32 7.50 -24.51
N GLN A 189 0.50 8.44 -25.00
CA GLN A 189 1.89 8.13 -25.39
C GLN A 189 2.78 7.90 -24.16
N ARG A 190 2.43 8.52 -23.03
CA ARG A 190 3.23 8.60 -21.81
C ARG A 190 2.33 8.84 -20.59
N VAL A 191 2.70 8.34 -19.40
CA VAL A 191 1.92 8.53 -18.16
C VAL A 191 2.76 9.11 -17.02
N LEU A 192 2.30 10.21 -16.41
CA LEU A 192 2.80 10.74 -15.16
C LEU A 192 1.85 10.38 -14.03
N ILE A 193 2.32 9.60 -13.06
CA ILE A 193 1.53 9.07 -11.95
C ILE A 193 1.88 9.84 -10.67
N LEU A 194 0.97 10.69 -10.22
CA LEU A 194 1.16 11.57 -9.05
C LEU A 194 0.63 10.90 -7.77
N GLY A 195 1.32 9.88 -7.27
CA GLY A 195 0.81 9.11 -6.11
C GLY A 195 1.69 7.97 -5.64
N ARG A 196 2.99 8.19 -5.46
CA ARG A 196 4.00 7.13 -5.21
C ARG A 196 3.63 6.09 -4.14
N SER A 197 2.98 6.49 -3.04
CA SER A 197 2.67 5.59 -1.91
C SER A 197 1.32 4.88 -2.02
N GLY A 198 0.39 5.40 -2.82
CA GLY A 198 -0.99 4.91 -2.88
C GLY A 198 -1.26 4.09 -4.14
N ILE A 199 -1.49 4.80 -5.24
CA ILE A 199 -1.89 4.23 -6.53
C ILE A 199 -0.89 3.21 -7.09
N SER A 200 0.37 3.25 -6.67
CA SER A 200 1.40 2.25 -7.04
C SER A 200 1.03 0.82 -6.63
N THR A 201 0.26 0.67 -5.55
CA THR A 201 -0.22 -0.65 -5.09
C THR A 201 -1.25 -1.26 -6.04
N LEU A 202 -2.07 -0.44 -6.72
CA LEU A 202 -3.07 -0.87 -7.68
C LEU A 202 -2.44 -1.49 -8.94
N LEU A 203 -1.21 -1.07 -9.26
CA LEU A 203 -0.50 -1.43 -10.49
C LEU A 203 0.31 -2.73 -10.37
N GLY A 204 0.04 -3.52 -9.32
CA GLY A 204 0.66 -4.83 -9.14
C GLY A 204 1.87 -4.84 -8.22
N HIS A 205 2.34 -3.69 -7.75
CA HIS A 205 3.66 -3.61 -7.08
C HIS A 205 3.52 -3.67 -5.56
N SER A 206 4.32 -4.55 -4.94
CA SER A 206 4.24 -4.88 -3.52
C SER A 206 5.05 -3.95 -2.60
N LEU A 207 5.79 -2.96 -3.12
CA LEU A 207 6.60 -2.07 -2.30
C LEU A 207 6.59 -0.62 -2.82
N PRO A 208 6.26 0.38 -1.97
CA PRO A 208 6.38 1.81 -2.28
C PRO A 208 7.78 2.26 -2.74
N ASN A 209 8.80 1.45 -2.45
CA ASN A 209 10.19 1.74 -2.76
C ASN A 209 10.57 1.42 -4.23
N ASN A 210 9.91 0.44 -4.86
CA ASN A 210 10.18 0.07 -6.27
C ASN A 210 9.32 0.84 -7.28
N ALA A 211 8.26 1.51 -6.83
CA ALA A 211 7.43 2.32 -7.73
C ALA A 211 8.22 3.46 -8.39
N ALA A 212 9.29 3.91 -7.75
CA ALA A 212 10.21 4.92 -8.26
C ALA A 212 11.01 4.48 -9.50
N ASP A 213 11.26 3.18 -9.66
CA ASP A 213 12.12 2.61 -10.71
C ASP A 213 11.32 2.08 -11.90
N LEU A 214 9.99 2.12 -11.81
CA LEU A 214 9.10 1.73 -12.89
C LEU A 214 9.14 2.80 -13.98
N ARG A 215 9.48 2.34 -15.17
CA ARG A 215 9.49 3.14 -16.40
C ARG A 215 8.28 2.89 -17.28
N GLU A 216 7.36 2.03 -16.84
CA GLU A 216 6.37 1.38 -17.69
C GLU A 216 5.06 1.12 -16.92
N PHE A 217 3.93 1.43 -17.54
CA PHE A 217 2.56 1.19 -17.07
C PHE A 217 1.89 0.18 -18.01
N ASN A 218 1.57 -0.99 -17.48
CA ASN A 218 0.94 -2.06 -18.24
C ASN A 218 -0.58 -1.88 -18.28
N HIS A 219 -1.17 -2.00 -19.47
CA HIS A 219 -2.61 -2.00 -19.68
C HIS A 219 -3.03 -3.03 -20.74
N ASP A 220 -4.33 -3.27 -20.88
CA ASP A 220 -4.87 -4.35 -21.75
C ASP A 220 -4.54 -4.18 -23.25
N GLY A 221 -4.02 -3.01 -23.64
CA GLY A 221 -3.59 -2.69 -25.01
C GLY A 221 -2.08 -2.57 -25.21
N GLY A 222 -1.26 -2.77 -24.17
CA GLY A 222 0.19 -2.66 -24.27
C GLY A 222 0.87 -2.10 -23.02
N CYS A 223 2.03 -1.50 -23.22
CA CYS A 223 2.81 -0.86 -22.18
C CYS A 223 3.10 0.59 -22.56
N VAL A 224 2.84 1.53 -21.65
CA VAL A 224 3.10 2.96 -21.85
C VAL A 224 4.21 3.41 -20.91
N PRO A 225 5.21 4.17 -21.39
CA PRO A 225 6.23 4.73 -20.52
C PRO A 225 5.62 5.55 -19.38
N ALA A 226 6.04 5.27 -18.15
CA ALA A 226 5.48 5.86 -16.95
C ALA A 226 6.53 6.44 -16.02
N VAL A 227 6.20 7.56 -15.38
CA VAL A 227 6.97 8.15 -14.29
C VAL A 227 6.10 8.26 -13.06
N PHE A 228 6.57 7.72 -11.95
CA PHE A 228 5.93 7.90 -10.65
C PHE A 228 6.52 9.12 -9.94
N ALA A 229 5.66 9.91 -9.34
CA ALA A 229 6.03 11.06 -8.52
C ALA A 229 5.28 11.07 -7.19
N TYR A 230 5.69 11.97 -6.31
CA TYR A 230 4.99 12.24 -5.06
C TYR A 230 3.54 12.66 -5.33
N ASP A 231 2.68 12.48 -4.33
CA ASP A 231 1.32 12.98 -4.37
C ASP A 231 1.29 14.52 -4.49
N LEU A 232 0.17 15.04 -4.98
CA LEU A 232 0.04 16.45 -5.31
C LEU A 232 0.12 17.35 -4.06
N ALA A 233 -0.51 16.93 -2.96
CA ALA A 233 -0.42 17.62 -1.69
C ALA A 233 1.04 17.75 -1.20
N ALA A 234 1.83 16.68 -1.29
CA ALA A 234 3.24 16.67 -0.93
C ALA A 234 4.09 17.53 -1.88
N LEU A 235 3.78 17.55 -3.18
CA LEU A 235 4.43 18.44 -4.15
C LEU A 235 4.16 19.91 -3.83
N VAL A 236 2.92 20.26 -3.48
CA VAL A 236 2.54 21.62 -3.07
C VAL A 236 3.28 22.02 -1.79
N ALA A 237 3.32 21.12 -0.80
CA ALA A 237 3.87 21.41 0.52
C ALA A 237 5.40 21.52 0.55
N ARG A 238 6.13 20.81 -0.32
CA ARG A 238 7.59 20.67 -0.22
C ARG A 238 8.31 21.01 -1.52
N PRO A 239 9.06 22.13 -1.60
CA PRO A 239 9.84 22.49 -2.78
C PRO A 239 10.82 21.41 -3.25
N ALA A 240 11.45 20.68 -2.32
CA ALA A 240 12.36 19.59 -2.65
C ALA A 240 11.70 18.47 -3.48
N HIS A 241 10.40 18.20 -3.26
CA HIS A 241 9.67 17.21 -4.06
C HIS A 241 9.40 17.70 -5.48
N LYS A 242 9.20 19.01 -5.69
CA LYS A 242 9.09 19.61 -7.03
C LYS A 242 10.40 19.47 -7.81
N ALA A 243 11.53 19.75 -7.15
CA ALA A 243 12.85 19.54 -7.76
C ALA A 243 13.10 18.06 -8.13
N ALA A 244 12.71 17.14 -7.24
CA ALA A 244 12.81 15.70 -7.54
C ALA A 244 11.92 15.27 -8.71
N LEU A 245 10.69 15.80 -8.81
CA LEU A 245 9.82 15.59 -9.97
C LEU A 245 10.47 16.12 -11.24
N TRP A 246 11.02 17.34 -11.20
CA TRP A 246 11.65 17.96 -12.36
C TRP A 246 12.82 17.14 -12.90
N ASN A 247 13.72 16.68 -12.01
CA ASN A 247 14.84 15.82 -12.42
C ASN A 247 14.36 14.52 -13.08
N ARG A 248 13.33 13.86 -12.52
CA ARG A 248 12.74 12.65 -13.12
C ARG A 248 12.14 12.91 -14.50
N LEU A 249 11.44 14.03 -14.65
CA LEU A 249 10.88 14.41 -15.95
C LEU A 249 12.00 14.64 -16.97
N LEU A 250 13.06 15.35 -16.60
CA LEU A 250 14.20 15.57 -17.49
C LEU A 250 14.89 14.26 -17.91
N ASP A 251 15.13 13.35 -16.96
CA ASP A 251 15.70 12.02 -17.25
C ASP A 251 14.80 11.21 -18.21
N TRP A 252 13.49 11.34 -18.05
CA TRP A 252 12.49 10.63 -18.85
C TRP A 252 12.21 11.26 -20.22
N THR A 253 12.34 12.58 -20.36
CA THR A 253 12.28 13.25 -21.66
C THR A 253 13.61 13.15 -22.42
N GLY A 254 14.73 13.06 -21.70
CA GLY A 254 16.07 12.95 -22.28
C GLY A 254 16.38 11.59 -22.90
N THR A 255 15.57 10.57 -22.62
CA THR A 255 15.72 9.21 -23.17
C THR A 255 15.21 9.06 -24.61
N ASP A 256 14.61 10.11 -25.19
CA ASP A 256 14.12 10.17 -26.58
C ASP A 256 14.98 11.07 -27.51
N LEU A 257 16.18 11.50 -27.08
CA LEU A 257 17.06 12.40 -27.86
C LEU A 257 18.41 11.78 -28.29
N THR A 258 18.53 10.45 -28.30
CA THR A 258 19.68 9.75 -28.91
C THR A 258 19.24 8.53 -29.69
#